data_AF-A0A2M9EC89-F1
#
_entry.id   AF-A0A2M9EC89-F1
#
_cell.length_a   1.000
_cell.length_b   1.000
_cell.length_c   1.000
_cell.angle_alpha   90.00
_cell.angle_beta   90.00
_cell.angle_gamma   90.00
#
_symmetry.space_group_name_H-M   'P 1'
#
loop_
_entity.id
_entity.type
_entity.pdbx_description
1 polymer ?
#
loop_
_entity_poly.entity_id
_entity_poly.type
_entity_poly.pdbx_seq_one_letter_code
_entity_poly.pdbx_strand_id
1 'polypeptide(L)' 'MRDITDLWLQSYNGDRPHDWLGNLPPSAFRQQCERANSPLQLST' A
#
# COMPACT_ATOMS: atom_id res chain seq x y z
N MET A 1 2.97 16.08 -19.92
CA MET A 1 3.93 15.74 -18.83
C MET A 1 3.24 15.20 -17.57
N ARG A 2 1.91 15.22 -17.44
CA ARG A 2 1.21 14.56 -16.31
C ARG A 2 1.27 13.04 -16.41
N ASP A 3 1.15 12.51 -17.62
CA ASP A 3 1.00 11.06 -17.86
C ASP A 3 2.20 10.23 -17.36
N ILE A 4 3.43 10.73 -17.50
CA ILE A 4 4.63 10.01 -17.07
C ILE A 4 4.72 9.96 -15.54
N THR A 5 4.39 11.05 -14.86
CA THR A 5 4.38 11.11 -13.40
C THR A 5 3.26 10.24 -12.83
N ASP A 6 2.09 10.24 -13.45
CA ASP A 6 0.95 9.42 -13.02
C ASP A 6 1.24 7.92 -13.20
N LEU A 7 1.83 7.53 -14.34
CA LEU A 7 2.28 6.15 -14.58
C LEU A 7 3.35 5.72 -13.58
N TRP A 8 4.32 6.60 -13.30
CA TRP A 8 5.35 6.32 -12.31
C TRP A 8 4.75 6.12 -10.91
N LEU A 9 3.84 7.00 -10.49
CA LEU A 9 3.19 6.93 -9.19
C LEU A 9 2.34 5.67 -9.04
N GLN A 10 1.63 5.27 -10.09
CA GLN A 10 0.85 4.04 -10.11
C GLN A 10 1.77 2.82 -9.95
N SER A 11 2.84 2.74 -10.75
CA SER A 11 3.76 1.59 -10.69
C SER A 11 4.51 1.51 -9.36
N TYR A 12 4.93 2.65 -8.81
CA TYR A 12 5.60 2.71 -7.51
C TYR A 12 4.70 2.20 -6.39
N ASN A 13 3.44 2.65 -6.35
CA ASN A 13 2.52 2.29 -5.28
C ASN A 13 1.88 0.90 -5.44
N GLY A 14 1.72 0.41 -6.67
CA GLY A 14 1.00 -0.82 -6.99
C GLY A 14 1.87 -2.04 -7.24
N ASP A 15 2.98 -1.86 -7.97
CA ASP A 15 3.70 -3.00 -8.56
C ASP A 15 5.04 -3.28 -7.87
N ARG A 16 5.65 -2.28 -7.24
CA ARG A 16 6.99 -2.38 -6.69
C ARG A 16 6.97 -2.84 -5.23
N PRO A 17 7.45 -4.06 -4.92
CA PRO A 17 7.60 -4.48 -3.54
C PRO A 17 8.78 -3.78 -2.87
N HIS A 18 8.70 -3.64 -1.55
CA HIS A 18 9.73 -3.05 -0.73
C HIS A 18 10.10 -3.97 0.43
N ASP A 19 11.39 -4.30 0.58
CA ASP A 19 11.88 -5.20 1.63
C ASP A 19 11.47 -4.74 3.05
N TRP A 20 11.55 -3.44 3.29
CA TRP A 20 11.19 -2.81 4.57
C TRP A 20 9.68 -2.83 4.87
N LEU A 21 8.83 -3.08 3.86
CA LEU A 21 7.39 -3.31 4.02
C LEU A 21 7.03 -4.80 4.08
N GLY A 22 8.03 -5.69 4.25
CA GLY A 22 7.82 -7.13 4.18
C GLY A 22 7.66 -7.64 2.75
N ASN A 23 8.37 -7.01 1.81
CA ASN A 23 8.30 -7.31 0.37
C ASN A 23 6.91 -7.02 -0.25
N LEU A 24 6.18 -6.05 0.32
CA LEU A 24 4.88 -5.60 -0.16
C LEU A 24 4.98 -4.24 -0.87
N PRO A 25 4.11 -3.95 -1.85
CA PRO A 25 3.98 -2.62 -2.41
C PRO A 25 3.29 -1.66 -1.42
N PRO A 26 3.52 -0.34 -1.54
CA PRO A 26 2.99 0.65 -0.60
C PRO A 26 1.46 0.59 -0.44
N SER A 27 0.72 0.34 -1.52
CA SER A 27 -0.74 0.23 -1.49
C SER A 27 -1.24 -0.99 -0.72
N ALA A 28 -0.57 -2.14 -0.84
CA ALA A 28 -0.93 -3.35 -0.11
C ALA A 28 -0.62 -3.21 1.39
N PHE A 29 0.52 -2.62 1.72
CA PHE A 29 0.88 -2.33 3.11
C PHE A 29 -0.11 -1.38 3.77
N ARG A 30 -0.53 -0.31 3.08
CA ARG A 30 -1.58 0.59 3.57
C ARG A 30 -2.88 -0.14 3.91
N GLN A 31 -3.35 -1.02 3.01
CA GLN A 31 -4.56 -1.81 3.26
C GLN A 31 -4.40 -2.71 4.50
N GLN A 32 -3.21 -3.27 4.71
CA GLN A 32 -2.93 -4.07 5.91
C GLN A 32 -3.00 -3.23 7.19
N CYS A 33 -2.41 -2.03 7.19
CA CYS A 33 -2.51 -1.10 8.31
C CYS A 33 -3.96 -0.65 8.58
N GLU A 34 -4.73 -0.36 7.53
CA GLU A 34 -6.15 0.03 7.64
C GLU A 34 -7.00 -1.10 8.24
N ARG A 35 -6.76 -2.35 7.84
CA ARG A 35 -7.41 -3.53 8.44
C ARG A 35 -7.00 -3.73 9.90
N ALA A 36 -5.72 -3.55 10.23
CA ALA A 36 -5.23 -3.68 11.60
C ALA A 36 -5.75 -2.57 12.53
N ASN A 37 -5.94 -1.36 12.01
CA ASN A 37 -6.47 -0.21 12.75
C ASN A 37 -8.00 -0.12 12.71
N SER A 38 -8.69 -1.09 12.09
CA SER A 38 -10.16 -1.09 12.04
C SER A 38 -10.73 -1.44 13.43
N PRO A 39 -11.58 -0.58 14.03
CA PRO A 39 -12.14 -0.79 15.36
C PRO A 39 -13.08 -2.02 15.47
N LEU A 40 -13.41 -2.67 14.35
CA LEU A 40 -14.23 -3.88 14.29
C LEU A 40 -13.49 -5.16 14.77
N GLN A 41 -12.19 -5.08 15.05
CA GLN A 41 -11.40 -6.22 15.56
C GLN A 41 -11.39 -6.33 17.10
N LEU A 42 -12.07 -5.44 17.83
CA LEU A 42 -12.05 -5.40 19.31
C LEU A 42 -13.34 -5.89 19.99
N SER A 43 -14.14 -6.72 19.33
CA SER A 43 -15.24 -7.46 19.98
C SER A 43 -14.92 -8.95 19.99
N THR A 44 -14.28 -9.40 21.06
CA THR A 44 -14.29 -10.79 21.53
C THR A 44 -14.38 -10.77 23.04
#